data_AF-A0A7S0QVM4-F1
#
_entry.id   AF-A0A7S0QVM4-F1
#
_cell.length_a   1.000
_cell.length_b   1.000
_cell.length_c   1.000
_cell.angle_alpha   90.00
_cell.angle_beta   90.00
_cell.angle_gamma   90.00
#
_symmetry.space_group_name_H-M   'P 1'
#
loop_
_entity.id
_entity.type
_entity.pdbx_description
1 polymer ?
#
loop_
_entity_poly.entity_id
_entity_poly.type
_entity_poly.pdbx_seq_one_letter_code
_entity_poly.pdbx_strand_id
1 'polypeptide(L)'
;SDDAKDFIRGLLTVDPETRMSASEALQHRWITSAHGDAPIWLPSVEHLSRMRRLGRLEREALLAIGYALRRDQIRDLALTFRALDREGKGVISIEALREGVRRSGMAEEAVERVFDDLAQISHDPTNGQVEYTSFVAACLEKRC
;
A
#
# COMPACT_ATOMS: atom_id res chain seq x y z
N SER A 1 8.54 27.18 -8.51
CA SER A 1 9.48 26.15 -8.97
C SER A 1 9.26 25.92 -10.46
N ASP A 2 10.31 25.87 -11.26
CA ASP A 2 10.20 25.61 -12.70
C ASP A 2 9.81 24.16 -12.99
N ASP A 3 10.26 23.20 -12.17
CA ASP A 3 9.82 21.80 -12.24
C ASP A 3 8.29 21.67 -12.05
N ALA A 4 7.70 22.51 -11.18
CA ALA A 4 6.24 22.51 -10.97
C ALA A 4 5.48 23.01 -12.21
N LYS A 5 6.01 24.03 -12.88
CA LYS A 5 5.41 24.57 -14.10
C LYS A 5 5.56 23.59 -15.25
N ASP A 6 6.71 22.93 -15.35
CA ASP A 6 6.98 21.89 -16.34
C ASP A 6 6.00 20.72 -16.21
N PHE A 7 5.82 20.23 -14.98
CA PHE A 7 4.82 19.21 -14.66
C PHE A 7 3.40 19.59 -15.12
N ILE A 8 2.95 20.80 -14.75
CA ILE A 8 1.61 21.28 -15.12
C ILE A 8 1.45 21.39 -16.64
N ARG A 9 2.49 21.83 -17.37
CA ARG A 9 2.44 21.90 -18.83
C ARG A 9 2.26 20.52 -19.46
N GLY A 10 2.94 19.49 -18.96
CA GLY A 10 2.79 18.12 -19.45
C GLY A 10 1.41 17.51 -19.18
N LEU A 11 0.78 17.87 -18.04
CA LEU A 11 -0.60 17.44 -17.73
C LEU A 11 -1.66 18.19 -18.55
N LEU A 12 -1.38 19.45 -18.92
CA LEU A 12 -2.29 20.31 -19.65
C LEU A 12 -1.99 20.37 -21.16
N THR A 13 -1.25 19.39 -21.70
CA THR A 13 -1.08 19.23 -23.15
C THR A 13 -2.45 19.04 -23.80
N VAL A 14 -2.73 19.89 -24.80
CA VAL A 14 -4.04 19.92 -25.48
C VAL A 14 -4.34 18.59 -26.16
N ASP A 15 -3.37 18.09 -26.92
CA ASP A 15 -3.44 16.80 -27.59
C ASP A 15 -3.35 15.66 -26.56
N PRO A 16 -4.36 14.79 -26.45
CA PRO A 16 -4.37 13.66 -25.51
C PRO A 16 -3.25 12.64 -25.76
N GLU A 17 -2.84 12.44 -27.01
CA GLU A 17 -1.85 11.41 -27.36
C GLU A 17 -0.43 11.79 -26.93
N THR A 18 -0.16 13.09 -26.81
CA THR A 18 1.11 13.65 -26.33
C THR A 18 1.03 14.15 -24.88
N ARG A 19 -0.14 14.01 -24.24
CA ARG A 19 -0.33 14.36 -22.84
C ARG A 19 0.35 13.32 -21.95
N MET A 20 1.04 13.83 -20.93
CA MET A 20 1.70 12.99 -19.93
C MET A 20 0.68 12.05 -19.27
N SER A 21 0.97 10.76 -19.29
CA SER A 21 0.17 9.74 -18.60
C SER A 21 0.30 9.87 -17.07
N ALA A 22 -0.64 9.28 -16.33
CA ALA A 22 -0.58 9.28 -14.87
C ALA A 22 0.71 8.62 -14.33
N SER A 23 1.18 7.56 -14.98
CA SER A 23 2.41 6.85 -14.62
C SER A 23 3.65 7.70 -14.86
N GLU A 24 3.73 8.40 -16.00
CA GLU A 24 4.83 9.34 -16.29
C GLU A 24 4.81 10.53 -15.32
N ALA A 25 3.61 11.04 -15.02
CA ALA A 25 3.42 12.12 -14.06
C ALA A 25 3.92 11.75 -12.66
N LEU A 26 3.67 10.52 -12.22
CA LEU A 26 4.13 10.04 -10.93
C LEU A 26 5.68 10.02 -10.82
N GLN A 27 6.38 9.80 -11.92
CA GLN A 27 7.84 9.77 -11.99
C GLN A 27 8.47 11.15 -12.19
N HIS A 28 7.67 12.19 -12.45
CA HIS A 28 8.18 13.52 -12.71
C HIS A 28 8.98 14.09 -11.53
N ARG A 29 10.08 14.82 -11.82
CA ARG A 29 11.01 15.35 -10.80
C ARG A 29 10.31 16.16 -9.71
N TRP A 30 9.30 16.95 -10.09
CA TRP A 30 8.54 17.75 -9.13
C TRP A 30 7.80 16.89 -8.09
N ILE A 31 7.32 15.71 -8.47
CA ILE A 31 6.65 14.77 -7.57
C ILE A 31 7.69 13.99 -6.76
N THR A 32 8.70 13.42 -7.43
CA THR A 32 9.68 12.53 -6.78
C THR A 32 10.61 13.26 -5.82
N SER A 33 10.93 14.54 -6.06
CA SER A 33 11.75 15.37 -5.14
C SER A 33 11.09 15.67 -3.80
N ALA A 34 9.76 15.47 -3.67
CA ALA A 34 9.01 15.69 -2.44
C ALA A 34 8.89 14.43 -1.56
N HIS A 35 9.47 13.29 -1.97
CA HIS A 35 9.29 12.00 -1.30
C HIS A 35 10.60 11.50 -0.70
N GLY A 36 10.62 11.38 0.63
CA GLY A 36 11.67 10.64 1.36
C GLY A 36 11.26 9.17 1.54
N ASP A 37 12.25 8.29 1.67
CA ASP A 37 12.01 6.91 2.08
C ASP A 37 11.40 6.90 3.49
N ALA A 38 10.19 6.35 3.62
CA ALA A 38 9.57 6.12 4.91
C ALA A 38 9.99 4.74 5.44
N PRO A 39 10.22 4.61 6.76
CA PRO A 39 10.43 3.30 7.36
C PRO A 39 9.20 2.41 7.14
N ILE A 40 9.44 1.18 6.71
CA ILE A 40 8.40 0.16 6.53
C ILE A 40 8.08 -0.42 7.90
N TRP A 41 6.86 -0.20 8.38
CA TRP A 41 6.35 -0.82 9.60
C TRP A 41 5.34 -1.91 9.22
N LEU A 42 5.79 -3.17 9.21
CA LEU A 42 4.90 -4.32 9.03
C LEU A 42 4.42 -4.80 10.41
N PRO A 43 3.14 -5.21 10.56
CA PRO A 43 2.66 -5.83 11.78
C PRO A 43 3.40 -7.13 12.07
N SER A 44 3.36 -7.56 13.34
CA SER A 44 3.92 -8.85 13.71
C SER A 44 3.23 -9.99 12.95
N VAL A 45 4.01 -11.03 12.59
CA VAL A 45 3.47 -12.25 11.96
C VAL A 45 2.39 -12.89 12.84
N GLU A 46 2.54 -12.79 14.17
CA GLU A 46 1.53 -13.28 15.11
C GLU A 46 0.19 -12.54 14.96
N HIS A 47 0.21 -11.21 14.82
CA HIS A 47 -0.99 -10.43 14.57
C HIS A 47 -1.69 -10.85 13.26
N LEU A 48 -0.93 -10.94 12.17
CA LEU A 48 -1.46 -11.30 10.86
C LEU A 48 -1.98 -12.74 10.81
N SER A 49 -1.33 -13.66 11.52
CA SER A 49 -1.77 -15.07 11.57
C SER A 49 -3.17 -15.23 12.17
N ARG A 50 -3.62 -14.30 13.02
CA ARG A 50 -4.98 -14.30 13.57
C ARG A 50 -6.04 -14.09 12.49
N MET A 51 -5.69 -13.43 11.39
CA MET A 51 -6.62 -13.11 10.30
C MET A 51 -7.15 -14.38 9.64
N ARG A 52 -6.35 -15.46 9.61
CA ARG A 52 -6.79 -16.80 9.13
C ARG A 52 -7.95 -17.40 9.94
N ARG A 53 -8.12 -16.98 11.20
CA ARG A 53 -9.12 -17.55 12.10
C ARG A 53 -10.45 -16.78 12.06
N LEU A 54 -10.50 -15.64 11.35
CA LEU A 54 -11.66 -14.79 11.30
C LEU A 54 -12.74 -15.35 10.37
N GLY A 55 -13.98 -15.36 10.86
CA GLY A 55 -15.15 -15.67 10.05
C GLY A 55 -15.39 -14.61 8.96
N ARG A 56 -16.30 -14.92 8.02
CA ARG A 56 -16.66 -13.96 6.96
C ARG A 56 -17.20 -12.64 7.54
N LEU A 57 -18.09 -12.71 8.53
CA LEU A 57 -18.67 -11.51 9.15
C LEU A 57 -17.61 -10.63 9.82
N GLU A 58 -16.65 -11.24 10.52
CA GLU A 58 -15.57 -10.51 11.20
C GLU A 58 -14.65 -9.82 10.19
N ARG A 59 -14.36 -10.47 9.06
CA ARG A 59 -13.55 -9.88 7.97
C ARG A 59 -14.25 -8.70 7.33
N GLU A 60 -15.51 -8.83 6.97
CA GLU A 60 -16.31 -7.72 6.40
C GLU A 60 -16.42 -6.55 7.39
N ALA A 61 -16.57 -6.83 8.69
CA ALA A 61 -16.59 -5.80 9.72
C ALA A 61 -15.24 -5.06 9.83
N LEU A 62 -14.12 -5.77 9.77
CA LEU A 62 -12.78 -5.14 9.77
C LEU A 62 -12.54 -4.30 8.51
N LEU A 63 -12.97 -4.77 7.35
CA LEU A 63 -12.93 -3.98 6.11
C LEU A 63 -13.76 -2.71 6.23
N ALA A 64 -14.99 -2.80 6.73
CA ALA A 64 -15.85 -1.65 6.96
C ALA A 64 -15.21 -0.63 7.92
N ILE A 65 -14.53 -1.09 8.97
CA ILE A 65 -13.73 -0.23 9.85
C ILE A 65 -12.58 0.41 9.07
N GLY A 66 -11.84 -0.36 8.27
CA GLY A 66 -10.79 0.13 7.39
C GLY A 66 -11.24 1.28 6.49
N TYR A 67 -12.44 1.18 5.91
CA TYR A 67 -13.05 2.24 5.11
C TYR A 67 -13.45 3.49 5.93
N ALA A 68 -13.84 3.31 7.20
CA ALA A 68 -14.32 4.40 8.05
C ALA A 68 -13.18 5.18 8.75
N LEU A 69 -11.95 4.67 8.75
CA LEU A 69 -10.83 5.30 9.43
C LEU A 69 -10.35 6.56 8.71
N ARG A 70 -10.07 7.59 9.50
CA ARG A 70 -9.51 8.85 9.01
C ARG A 70 -8.00 8.74 8.81
N ARG A 71 -7.45 9.51 7.86
CA ARG A 71 -6.02 9.49 7.51
C ARG A 71 -5.08 9.76 8.69
N ASP A 72 -5.49 10.58 9.65
CA ASP A 72 -4.71 10.88 10.86
C ASP A 72 -4.51 9.64 11.75
N GLN A 73 -5.48 8.73 11.76
CA GLN A 73 -5.46 7.50 12.56
C GLN A 73 -4.58 6.41 11.97
N ILE A 74 -4.37 6.44 10.64
CA ILE A 74 -3.66 5.41 9.87
C ILE A 74 -2.44 5.95 9.15
N ARG A 75 -1.92 7.11 9.56
CA ARG A 75 -0.82 7.79 8.87
C ARG A 75 0.37 6.86 8.65
N ASP A 76 0.79 6.14 9.68
CA ASP A 76 1.97 5.30 9.62
C ASP A 76 1.73 4.07 8.73
N LEU A 77 0.53 3.48 8.78
CA LEU A 77 0.10 2.42 7.85
C LEU A 77 0.06 2.90 6.40
N ALA A 78 -0.43 4.11 6.16
CA ALA A 78 -0.48 4.70 4.83
C ALA A 78 0.92 4.98 4.27
N LEU A 79 1.87 5.38 5.12
CA LEU A 79 3.28 5.53 4.75
C LEU A 79 3.93 4.18 4.44
N THR A 80 3.69 3.16 5.27
CA THR A 80 4.16 1.79 4.99
C THR A 80 3.61 1.29 3.65
N PHE A 81 2.29 1.40 3.43
CA PHE A 81 1.67 0.95 2.18
C PHE A 81 2.31 1.63 0.98
N ARG A 82 2.50 2.95 1.04
CA ARG A 82 3.14 3.73 -0.02
C ARG A 82 4.59 3.33 -0.27
N ALA A 83 5.32 2.94 0.79
CA ALA A 83 6.69 2.46 0.65
C ALA A 83 6.77 1.08 -0.03
N LEU A 84 5.71 0.26 0.11
CA LEU A 84 5.56 -1.03 -0.56
C LEU A 84 5.05 -0.87 -2.01
N ASP A 85 4.02 -0.05 -2.24
CA ASP A 85 3.44 0.24 -3.55
C ASP A 85 4.24 1.33 -4.30
N ARG A 86 5.48 1.00 -4.67
CA ARG A 86 6.39 1.93 -5.35
C ARG A 86 5.89 2.37 -6.73
N GLU A 87 5.11 1.51 -7.39
CA GLU A 87 4.53 1.78 -8.70
C GLU A 87 3.24 2.61 -8.61
N GLY A 88 2.68 2.81 -7.41
CA GLY A 88 1.46 3.59 -7.20
C GLY A 88 0.22 2.94 -7.82
N LYS A 89 0.18 1.60 -7.85
CA LYS A 89 -0.95 0.83 -8.42
C LYS A 89 -2.14 0.74 -7.47
N GLY A 90 -1.96 1.09 -6.19
CA GLY A 90 -2.97 0.97 -5.14
C GLY A 90 -3.09 -0.45 -4.57
N VAL A 91 -2.15 -1.34 -4.91
CA VAL A 91 -2.10 -2.75 -4.50
C VAL A 91 -0.68 -3.17 -4.16
N ILE A 92 -0.53 -4.12 -3.24
CA ILE A 92 0.75 -4.75 -2.91
C ILE A 92 0.76 -6.16 -3.51
N SER A 93 1.74 -6.45 -4.37
CA SER A 93 2.01 -7.82 -4.80
C SER A 93 3.00 -8.52 -3.87
N ILE A 94 3.12 -9.84 -3.98
CA ILE A 94 4.11 -10.62 -3.21
C ILE A 94 5.53 -10.12 -3.49
N GLU A 95 5.85 -9.76 -4.73
CA GLU A 95 7.16 -9.22 -5.10
C GLU A 95 7.43 -7.86 -4.45
N ALA A 96 6.42 -6.98 -4.43
CA ALA A 96 6.52 -5.69 -3.76
C ALA A 96 6.74 -5.83 -2.25
N LEU A 97 6.05 -6.78 -1.62
CA LEU A 97 6.25 -7.09 -0.21
C LEU A 97 7.64 -7.69 0.05
N ARG A 98 8.11 -8.63 -0.78
CA ARG A 98 9.44 -9.23 -0.67
C ARG A 98 10.54 -8.18 -0.76
N GLU A 99 10.41 -7.25 -1.71
CA GLU A 99 11.30 -6.09 -1.83
C GLU A 99 11.29 -5.22 -0.57
N GLY A 100 10.10 -4.90 -0.06
CA GLY A 100 9.94 -4.14 1.17
C GLY A 100 10.60 -4.79 2.40
N VAL A 101 10.36 -6.09 2.59
CA VAL A 101 10.95 -6.86 3.70
C VAL A 101 12.47 -6.88 3.60
N ARG A 102 13.03 -7.14 2.42
CA ARG A 102 14.49 -7.14 2.22
C ARG A 102 15.13 -5.78 2.53
N ARG A 103 14.48 -4.69 2.12
CA ARG A 103 14.93 -3.31 2.44
C ARG A 103 14.83 -2.98 3.93
N SER A 104 13.88 -3.57 4.64
CA SER A 104 13.72 -3.39 6.09
C SER A 104 14.70 -4.21 6.94
N GLY A 105 15.44 -5.16 6.33
CA GLY A 105 16.34 -6.08 7.03
C GLY A 105 15.62 -7.21 7.78
N MET A 106 14.32 -7.40 7.51
CA MET A 106 13.53 -8.50 8.06
C MET A 106 13.80 -9.80 7.30
N ALA A 107 13.53 -10.93 7.96
CA ALA A 107 13.77 -12.27 7.44
C ALA A 107 12.78 -12.62 6.29
N GLU A 108 13.32 -13.06 5.16
CA GLU A 108 12.55 -13.29 3.92
C GLU A 108 11.63 -14.52 4.03
N GLU A 109 11.94 -15.44 4.95
CA GLU A 109 11.19 -16.68 5.22
C GLU A 109 9.79 -16.44 5.81
N ALA A 110 9.51 -15.21 6.23
CA ALA A 110 8.20 -14.79 6.72
C ALA A 110 7.32 -14.14 5.63
N VAL A 111 7.89 -13.73 4.49
CA VAL A 111 7.20 -12.91 3.46
C VAL A 111 5.97 -13.62 2.91
N GLU A 112 6.12 -14.86 2.45
CA GLU A 112 5.01 -15.64 1.87
C GLU A 112 3.86 -15.80 2.87
N ARG A 113 4.20 -16.13 4.13
CA ARG A 113 3.20 -16.30 5.19
C ARG A 113 2.48 -14.99 5.51
N VAL A 114 3.23 -13.90 5.62
CA VAL A 114 2.68 -12.55 5.84
C VAL A 114 1.76 -12.15 4.69
N PHE A 115 2.16 -12.42 3.45
CA PHE A 115 1.35 -12.11 2.28
C PHE A 115 0.05 -12.91 2.27
N ASP A 116 0.13 -14.22 2.47
CA ASP A 116 -1.04 -15.09 2.55
C ASP A 116 -2.02 -14.63 3.64
N ASP A 117 -1.49 -14.21 4.79
CA ASP A 117 -2.26 -13.71 5.93
C ASP A 117 -2.98 -12.40 5.59
N LEU A 118 -2.27 -11.45 4.95
CA LEU A 118 -2.84 -10.20 4.47
C LEU A 118 -3.94 -10.44 3.41
N ALA A 119 -3.70 -11.37 2.50
CA ALA A 119 -4.64 -11.72 1.43
C ALA A 119 -5.94 -12.33 1.97
N GLN A 120 -5.96 -12.93 3.17
CA GLN A 120 -7.18 -13.50 3.75
C GLN A 120 -8.31 -12.49 4.02
N ILE A 121 -7.96 -11.20 4.16
CA ILE A 121 -8.94 -10.12 4.37
C ILE A 121 -9.39 -9.52 3.04
N SER A 122 -8.64 -9.72 1.95
CA SER A 122 -9.01 -9.19 0.64
C SER A 122 -10.36 -9.74 0.18
N HIS A 123 -11.08 -8.92 -0.60
CA HIS A 123 -12.30 -9.33 -1.29
C HIS A 123 -12.04 -10.43 -2.33
N ASP A 124 -10.84 -10.46 -2.92
CA ASP A 124 -10.39 -11.51 -3.84
C ASP A 124 -8.98 -12.00 -3.45
N PRO A 125 -8.88 -12.94 -2.50
CA PRO A 125 -7.59 -13.49 -2.07
C PRO A 125 -6.80 -14.22 -3.16
N THR A 126 -7.42 -14.49 -4.32
CA THR A 126 -6.82 -15.30 -5.39
C THR A 126 -6.14 -14.48 -6.48
N ASN A 127 -6.33 -13.16 -6.49
CA ASN A 127 -5.75 -12.26 -7.47
C ASN A 127 -4.24 -11.99 -7.26
N GLY A 128 -3.65 -12.48 -6.17
CA GLY A 128 -2.24 -12.28 -5.84
C GLY A 128 -1.89 -10.84 -5.47
N GLN A 129 -2.87 -10.06 -5.00
CA GLN A 129 -2.75 -8.65 -4.67
C GLN A 129 -3.45 -8.34 -3.35
N VAL A 130 -2.89 -7.40 -2.59
CA VAL A 130 -3.51 -6.87 -1.37
C VAL A 130 -3.84 -5.40 -1.59
N GLU A 131 -5.13 -5.05 -1.56
CA GLU A 131 -5.58 -3.68 -1.71
C GLU A 131 -5.25 -2.83 -0.48
N TYR A 132 -5.16 -1.51 -0.66
CA TYR A 132 -4.94 -0.55 0.42
C TYR A 132 -5.85 -0.79 1.63
N THR A 133 -7.16 -0.91 1.41
CA THR A 133 -8.10 -1.09 2.52
C THR A 133 -7.92 -2.43 3.23
N SER A 134 -7.65 -3.50 2.49
CA SER A 134 -7.35 -4.84 3.02
C SER A 134 -6.09 -4.81 3.89
N PHE A 135 -5.03 -4.15 3.41
CA PHE A 135 -3.81 -3.93 4.19
C PHE A 135 -4.10 -3.15 5.48
N VAL A 136 -4.79 -2.00 5.38
CA VAL A 136 -5.13 -1.20 6.57
C VAL A 136 -5.93 -2.05 7.55
N ALA A 137 -6.98 -2.73 7.10
CA ALA A 137 -7.83 -3.57 7.94
C ALA A 137 -7.05 -4.70 8.63
N ALA A 138 -6.13 -5.35 7.91
CA ALA A 138 -5.30 -6.43 8.45
C ALA A 138 -4.25 -5.96 9.45
N CYS A 139 -3.81 -4.71 9.33
CA CYS A 139 -2.82 -4.10 10.21
C CYS A 139 -3.46 -3.35 11.39
N LEU A 140 -4.80 -3.34 11.51
CA LEU A 140 -5.49 -2.74 12.64
C LEU A 140 -5.31 -3.62 13.89
N GLU A 141 -4.27 -3.33 14.65
CA GLU A 141 -4.16 -3.83 16.00
C GLU A 141 -5.29 -3.26 16.87
N LYS A 142 -6.10 -4.15 17.46
CA LYS A 142 -6.95 -3.79 18.58
C LYS A 142 -6.05 -3.20 19.67
N ARG A 143 -6.06 -1.89 19.82
CA ARG A 143 -5.71 -1.22 21.07
C ARG A 143 -6.81 -1.56 22.08
N CYS A 144 -6.76 -2.76 22.64
CA CYS A 144 -7.52 -3.12 23.84
C CYS A 144 -6.58 -3.06 25.02
#